data_AF-A0A0M4JVQ7-F1
#
_entry.id   AF-A0A0M4JVQ7-F1
#
_cell.length_a   1.000
_cell.length_b   1.000
_cell.length_c   1.000
_cell.angle_alpha   90.00
_cell.angle_beta   90.00
_cell.angle_gamma   90.00
#
_symmetry.space_group_name_H-M   'P 1'
#
loop_
_entity.id
_entity.type
_entity.pdbx_description
1 polymer ?
#
loop_
_entity_poly.entity_id
_entity_poly.type
_entity_poly.pdbx_seq_one_letter_code
_entity_poly.pdbx_strand_id
1 'polypeptide(L)'
;MFKLCVFLALGFVACHGAPNSSPGTPNANPGTYCGVTPDNIYRCLNNPRVVTPEVSTKCGSQFTECEKMTCIFRELKWSKRGAIDKAKVRAYFDQYETEHPEWAQAVQHVKAFCLASELRAQGVFLNCPAYDIMQCVLASFIKHASPSVWSTATDCAYPKAYAADCPVCPSDCYSPQIPFGSCNACYTQPRTV
;
A
#
# COMPACT_ATOMS: atom_id res chain seq x y z
N MET A 1 -44.66 -51.64 6.36
CA MET A 1 -43.28 -51.79 5.84
C MET A 1 -42.71 -50.40 5.61
N PHE A 2 -42.04 -49.83 6.62
CA PHE A 2 -41.45 -48.48 6.57
C PHE A 2 -40.01 -48.59 6.07
N LYS A 3 -39.73 -48.03 4.90
CA LYS A 3 -38.36 -47.91 4.36
C LYS A 3 -37.73 -46.62 4.90
N LEU A 4 -36.72 -46.77 5.75
CA LEU A 4 -35.80 -45.71 6.14
C LEU A 4 -34.90 -45.37 4.95
N CYS A 5 -35.08 -44.18 4.37
CA CYS A 5 -34.09 -43.56 3.49
C CYS A 5 -33.14 -42.72 4.36
N VAL A 6 -31.98 -43.29 4.68
CA VAL A 6 -30.88 -42.56 5.33
C VAL A 6 -30.23 -41.66 4.28
N PHE A 7 -30.48 -40.36 4.36
CA PHE A 7 -29.77 -39.35 3.58
C PHE A 7 -28.39 -39.11 4.22
N LEU A 8 -27.36 -39.77 3.69
CA LEU A 8 -25.96 -39.44 3.96
C LEU A 8 -25.58 -38.24 3.08
N ALA A 9 -25.86 -37.02 3.58
CA ALA A 9 -25.32 -35.80 3.01
C ALA A 9 -23.86 -35.66 3.47
N LEU A 10 -22.92 -36.13 2.65
CA LEU A 10 -21.52 -35.77 2.74
C LEU A 10 -21.39 -34.28 2.40
N GLY A 11 -21.42 -33.44 3.43
CA GLY A 11 -21.05 -32.03 3.32
C GLY A 11 -19.56 -31.93 3.06
N PHE A 12 -19.16 -31.94 1.79
CA PHE A 12 -17.86 -31.40 1.40
C PHE A 12 -17.89 -29.91 1.70
N VAL A 13 -17.18 -29.49 2.75
CA VAL A 13 -16.77 -28.11 2.93
C VAL A 13 -15.79 -27.82 1.79
N ALA A 14 -16.33 -27.32 0.67
CA ALA A 14 -15.51 -26.72 -0.36
C ALA A 14 -14.88 -25.47 0.24
N CYS A 15 -13.58 -25.52 0.51
CA CYS A 15 -12.79 -24.32 0.73
C CYS A 15 -13.09 -23.35 -0.42
N HIS A 16 -13.63 -22.17 -0.11
CA HIS A 16 -13.75 -21.08 -1.07
C HIS A 16 -12.35 -20.58 -1.45
N GLY A 17 -11.71 -21.29 -2.37
CA GLY A 17 -10.61 -20.75 -3.17
C GLY A 17 -11.16 -19.61 -4.03
N ALA A 18 -10.43 -18.50 -4.06
CA ALA A 18 -10.78 -17.28 -4.77
C ALA A 18 -11.23 -17.53 -6.22
N PRO A 19 -12.15 -16.71 -6.77
CA PRO A 19 -12.46 -16.76 -8.19
C PRO A 19 -11.23 -16.25 -8.94
N ASN A 20 -10.58 -17.13 -9.70
CA ASN A 20 -10.04 -16.88 -11.04
C ASN A 20 -9.21 -18.08 -11.51
N SER A 21 -9.90 -19.20 -11.73
CA SER A 21 -9.44 -20.23 -12.65
C SER A 21 -10.63 -21.13 -12.95
N SER A 22 -11.42 -20.79 -13.97
CA SER A 22 -12.29 -21.79 -14.60
C SER A 22 -11.36 -22.81 -15.29
N PRO A 23 -11.37 -24.09 -14.91
CA PRO A 23 -10.59 -25.09 -15.60
C PRO A 23 -11.20 -25.26 -17.00
N GLY A 24 -10.53 -24.75 -18.04
CA GLY A 24 -10.93 -24.98 -19.43
C GLY A 24 -10.86 -23.80 -20.41
N THR A 25 -10.38 -22.60 -20.02
CA THR A 25 -10.14 -21.51 -20.98
C THR A 25 -8.65 -21.30 -21.20
N PRO A 26 -8.11 -21.49 -22.44
CA PRO A 26 -6.68 -21.39 -22.72
C PRO A 26 -6.12 -19.95 -22.68
N ASN A 27 -6.95 -18.94 -22.40
CA ASN A 27 -6.59 -17.52 -22.36
C ASN A 27 -7.02 -16.81 -21.06
N ALA A 28 -7.21 -17.53 -19.95
CA ALA A 28 -7.43 -16.88 -18.67
C ALA A 28 -6.11 -16.27 -18.18
N ASN A 29 -6.00 -14.94 -18.20
CA ASN A 29 -4.95 -14.24 -17.46
C ASN A 29 -5.05 -14.69 -15.99
N PRO A 30 -3.99 -15.28 -15.40
CA PRO A 30 -4.00 -15.57 -13.98
C PRO A 30 -4.20 -14.22 -13.28
N GLY A 31 -5.31 -14.09 -12.54
CA GLY A 31 -5.64 -12.84 -11.86
C GLY A 31 -4.49 -12.38 -10.96
N THR A 32 -4.31 -11.07 -10.80
CA THR A 32 -3.30 -10.51 -9.90
C THR A 32 -3.59 -10.92 -8.47
N TYR A 33 -2.61 -11.53 -7.79
CA TYR A 33 -2.72 -11.91 -6.39
C TYR A 33 -2.43 -10.71 -5.49
N CYS A 34 -3.38 -10.35 -4.62
CA CYS A 34 -3.17 -9.30 -3.62
C CYS A 34 -2.69 -9.89 -2.30
N GLY A 35 -1.52 -9.41 -1.86
CA GLY A 35 -0.86 -9.77 -0.61
C GLY A 35 0.21 -8.74 -0.29
N VAL A 36 1.29 -9.17 0.35
CA VAL A 36 2.45 -8.31 0.64
C VAL A 36 2.94 -7.63 -0.64
N THR A 37 3.26 -6.34 -0.55
CA THR A 37 3.79 -5.57 -1.67
C THR A 37 5.08 -6.21 -2.19
N PRO A 38 5.22 -6.43 -3.51
CA PRO A 38 6.41 -7.10 -4.07
C PRO A 38 7.70 -6.35 -3.74
N ASP A 39 8.72 -7.03 -3.22
CA ASP A 39 9.98 -6.41 -2.80
C ASP A 39 10.67 -5.62 -3.93
N ASN A 40 10.53 -6.10 -5.18
CA ASN A 40 11.12 -5.46 -6.35
C ASN A 40 10.30 -4.27 -6.88
N ILE A 41 9.15 -3.93 -6.30
CA ILE A 41 8.32 -2.80 -6.75
C ILE A 41 9.10 -1.50 -6.76
N TYR A 42 9.93 -1.26 -5.75
CA TYR A 42 10.70 -0.02 -5.61
C TYR A 42 11.73 0.15 -6.72
N ARG A 43 12.41 -0.95 -7.07
CA ARG A 43 13.36 -0.97 -8.20
C ARG A 43 12.63 -0.80 -9.53
N CYS A 44 11.42 -1.36 -9.66
CA CYS A 44 10.61 -1.25 -10.86
C CYS A 44 9.98 0.14 -11.05
N LEU A 45 9.75 0.87 -9.97
CA LEU A 45 9.02 2.14 -9.96
C LEU A 45 9.91 3.37 -10.23
N ASN A 46 11.25 3.20 -10.20
CA ASN A 46 12.25 4.27 -10.38
C ASN A 46 11.93 5.57 -9.57
N ASN A 47 11.37 5.40 -8.36
CA ASN A 47 10.87 6.52 -7.57
C ASN A 47 12.02 7.34 -6.94
N PRO A 48 12.10 8.66 -7.17
CA PRO A 48 12.99 9.53 -6.41
C PRO A 48 12.66 9.48 -4.91
N ARG A 49 13.68 9.47 -4.07
CA ARG A 49 13.49 9.32 -2.62
C ARG A 49 12.78 10.53 -2.03
N VAL A 50 11.66 10.32 -1.34
CA VAL A 50 10.96 11.34 -0.55
C VAL A 50 11.75 11.74 0.71
N VAL A 51 12.53 10.80 1.26
CA VAL A 51 13.38 11.04 2.43
C VAL A 51 14.83 10.90 2.02
N THR A 52 15.63 11.93 2.29
CA THR A 52 17.06 11.91 1.96
C THR A 52 17.79 10.80 2.73
N PRO A 53 18.89 10.25 2.18
CA PRO A 53 19.69 9.26 2.88
C PRO A 53 20.17 9.74 4.26
N GLU A 54 20.55 11.01 4.37
CA GLU A 54 21.02 11.61 5.62
C GLU A 54 19.97 11.52 6.73
N VAL A 55 18.73 11.94 6.45
CA VAL A 55 17.62 11.88 7.42
C VAL A 55 17.26 10.43 7.73
N SER A 56 17.26 9.57 6.71
CA SER A 56 17.00 8.13 6.88
C SER A 56 18.00 7.48 7.83
N THR A 57 19.29 7.81 7.70
CA THR A 57 20.34 7.31 8.60
C THR A 57 20.18 7.84 10.02
N LYS A 58 19.91 9.14 10.19
CA LYS A 58 19.68 9.73 11.53
C LYS A 58 18.51 9.09 12.27
N CYS A 59 17.47 8.68 11.54
CA CYS A 59 16.28 8.06 12.10
C CYS A 59 16.28 6.52 12.01
N GLY A 60 17.38 5.90 11.57
CA GLY A 60 17.44 4.45 11.35
C GLY A 60 17.48 3.62 12.63
N SER A 61 17.88 4.21 13.76
CA SER A 61 18.04 3.51 15.05
C SER A 61 16.76 3.45 15.91
N GLN A 62 15.61 3.86 15.37
CA GLN A 62 14.35 3.85 16.11
C GLN A 62 13.78 2.43 16.22
N PHE A 63 13.07 2.12 17.31
CA PHE A 63 12.61 0.76 17.60
C PHE A 63 11.38 0.38 16.77
N THR A 64 10.51 1.36 16.48
CA THR A 64 9.29 1.13 15.70
C THR A 64 9.24 2.00 14.45
N GLU A 65 8.47 1.57 13.44
CA GLU A 65 8.23 2.40 12.24
C GLU A 65 7.50 3.71 12.58
N CYS A 66 6.66 3.73 13.64
CA CYS A 66 6.05 4.98 14.10
C CYS A 66 7.08 5.99 14.63
N GLU A 67 8.01 5.54 15.47
CA GLU A 67 9.08 6.39 16.01
C GLU A 67 10.02 6.87 14.89
N LYS A 68 10.34 5.99 13.94
CA LYS A 68 11.14 6.30 12.75
C LYS A 68 10.48 7.40 11.91
N MET A 69 9.20 7.27 11.59
CA MET A 69 8.47 8.29 10.82
C MET A 69 8.33 9.60 11.61
N THR A 70 8.11 9.52 12.92
CA THR A 70 8.06 10.70 13.79
C THR A 70 9.41 11.44 13.83
N CYS A 71 10.51 10.70 13.91
CA CYS A 71 11.87 11.23 13.81
C CYS A 71 12.07 11.93 12.45
N ILE A 72 11.72 11.30 11.33
CA ILE A 72 11.86 11.87 9.99
C ILE A 72 11.12 13.21 9.89
N PHE A 73 9.87 13.28 10.36
CA PHE A 73 9.09 14.51 10.31
C PHE A 73 9.70 15.63 11.16
N ARG A 74 10.31 15.28 12.30
CA ARG A 74 11.03 16.24 13.15
C ARG A 74 12.30 16.76 12.47
N GLU A 75 13.08 15.87 11.85
CA GLU A 75 14.31 16.26 11.15
C GLU A 75 14.01 17.15 9.93
N LEU A 76 12.96 16.82 9.17
CA LEU A 76 12.47 17.61 8.04
C LEU A 76 11.67 18.86 8.45
N LYS A 77 11.52 19.12 9.74
CA LYS A 77 10.76 20.27 10.30
C LYS A 77 9.29 20.31 9.87
N TRP A 78 8.74 19.16 9.50
CA TRP A 78 7.33 18.92 9.20
C TRP A 78 6.49 18.66 10.45
N SER A 79 7.10 18.53 11.62
CA SER A 79 6.38 18.47 12.89
C SER A 79 6.97 19.41 13.93
N LYS A 80 6.11 19.91 14.82
CA LYS A 80 6.49 20.71 15.99
C LYS A 80 5.60 20.34 17.16
N ARG A 81 6.23 19.99 18.29
CA ARG A 81 5.53 19.58 19.53
C ARG A 81 4.48 18.47 19.30
N GLY A 82 4.79 17.50 18.44
CA GLY A 82 3.93 16.37 18.13
C GLY A 82 2.83 16.63 17.09
N ALA A 83 2.59 17.88 16.70
CA ALA A 83 1.65 18.21 15.63
C ALA A 83 2.36 18.25 14.26
N ILE A 84 1.72 17.68 13.23
CA ILE A 84 2.21 17.73 11.85
C ILE A 84 1.80 19.06 11.20
N ASP A 85 2.79 19.76 10.64
CA ASP A 85 2.61 20.94 9.80
C ASP A 85 2.35 20.50 8.35
N LYS A 86 1.09 20.19 8.04
CA LYS A 86 0.67 19.74 6.70
C LYS A 86 0.94 20.79 5.61
N ALA A 87 1.05 22.07 5.95
CA ALA A 87 1.38 23.12 4.99
C ALA A 87 2.83 22.97 4.50
N LYS A 88 3.76 22.66 5.40
CA LYS A 88 5.15 22.38 5.02
C LYS A 88 5.29 21.09 4.21
N VAL A 89 4.56 20.04 4.58
CA VAL A 89 4.56 18.80 3.80
C VAL A 89 4.01 19.06 2.40
N ARG A 90 2.94 19.86 2.27
CA ARG A 90 2.40 20.27 0.96
C ARG A 90 3.42 21.05 0.14
N ALA A 91 4.08 22.05 0.74
CA ALA A 91 5.11 22.85 0.06
C ALA A 91 6.29 22.00 -0.42
N TYR A 92 6.70 21.00 0.37
CA TYR A 92 7.71 20.03 -0.07
C TYR A 92 7.26 19.29 -1.33
N PHE A 93 6.02 18.80 -1.35
CA PHE A 93 5.50 18.09 -2.53
C PHE A 93 5.27 19.01 -3.74
N ASP A 94 4.96 20.29 -3.54
CA ASP A 94 4.92 21.26 -4.64
C ASP A 94 6.30 21.43 -5.31
N GLN A 95 7.37 21.48 -4.50
CA GLN A 95 8.73 21.49 -5.01
C GLN A 95 9.10 20.16 -5.68
N TYR A 96 8.75 19.02 -5.06
CA TYR A 96 9.00 17.70 -5.61
C TYR A 96 8.36 17.52 -7.00
N GLU A 97 7.11 17.98 -7.18
CA GLU A 97 6.42 17.96 -8.48
C GLU A 97 7.14 18.82 -9.54
N THR A 98 7.75 19.93 -9.12
CA THR A 98 8.54 20.79 -10.01
C THR A 98 9.84 20.11 -10.45
N GLU A 99 10.50 19.41 -9.52
CA GLU A 99 11.77 18.70 -9.76
C GLU A 99 11.56 17.36 -10.50
N HIS A 100 10.38 16.76 -10.34
CA HIS A 100 10.03 15.43 -10.82
C HIS A 100 8.64 15.43 -11.49
N PRO A 101 8.46 16.13 -12.63
CA PRO A 101 7.15 16.32 -13.26
C PRO A 101 6.47 15.02 -13.68
N GLU A 102 7.23 13.96 -13.93
CA GLU A 102 6.72 12.62 -14.24
C GLU A 102 5.94 11.96 -13.08
N TRP A 103 6.07 12.53 -11.86
CA TRP A 103 5.36 12.14 -10.64
C TRP A 103 4.17 13.02 -10.28
N ALA A 104 3.84 14.03 -11.11
CA ALA A 104 2.81 15.01 -10.81
C ALA A 104 1.47 14.37 -10.40
N GLN A 105 1.01 13.34 -11.11
CA GLN A 105 -0.25 12.66 -10.79
C GLN A 105 -0.27 12.08 -9.37
N ALA A 106 0.81 11.39 -8.97
CA ALA A 106 0.95 10.85 -7.63
C ALA A 106 1.03 11.95 -6.57
N VAL A 107 1.79 13.01 -6.85
CA VAL A 107 1.93 14.16 -5.94
C VAL A 107 0.59 14.87 -5.72
N GLN A 108 -0.21 15.07 -6.77
CA GLN A 108 -1.54 15.66 -6.64
C GLN A 108 -2.45 14.79 -5.77
N HIS A 109 -2.38 13.47 -5.92
CA HIS A 109 -3.11 12.54 -5.04
C HIS A 109 -2.64 12.66 -3.58
N VAL A 110 -1.33 12.76 -3.32
CA VAL A 110 -0.79 12.99 -1.98
C VAL A 110 -1.35 14.27 -1.35
N LYS A 111 -1.33 15.39 -2.09
CA LYS A 111 -1.79 16.69 -1.59
C LYS A 111 -3.29 16.70 -1.28
N ALA A 112 -4.09 15.97 -2.06
CA ALA A 112 -5.53 15.90 -1.92
C ALA A 112 -5.97 14.92 -0.80
N PHE A 113 -5.37 13.73 -0.72
CA PHE A 113 -5.84 12.66 0.15
C PHE A 113 -4.97 12.46 1.39
N CYS A 114 -3.65 12.38 1.24
CA CYS A 114 -2.76 12.13 2.38
C CYS A 114 -2.63 13.33 3.31
N LEU A 115 -2.81 14.54 2.77
CA LEU A 115 -2.77 15.79 3.53
C LEU A 115 -4.17 16.40 3.75
N ALA A 116 -5.23 15.61 3.59
CA ALA A 116 -6.60 15.99 3.95
C ALA A 116 -6.69 16.35 5.45
N SER A 117 -7.75 17.04 5.87
CA SER A 117 -7.96 17.40 7.28
C SER A 117 -7.93 16.17 8.18
N GLU A 118 -8.64 15.12 7.78
CA GLU A 118 -8.73 13.84 8.47
C GLU A 118 -8.14 12.73 7.59
N LEU A 119 -6.98 12.21 8.00
CA LEU A 119 -6.41 10.99 7.42
C LEU A 119 -6.71 9.84 8.38
N ARG A 120 -7.37 8.79 7.88
CA ARG A 120 -7.59 7.56 8.65
C ARG A 120 -6.27 6.83 8.87
N ALA A 121 -6.19 6.05 9.95
CA ALA A 121 -5.05 5.17 10.19
C ALA A 121 -4.77 4.27 8.96
N GLN A 122 -3.51 4.21 8.54
CA GLN A 122 -3.05 3.48 7.37
C GLN A 122 -2.42 2.11 7.72
N GLY A 123 -2.31 1.78 9.01
CA GLY A 123 -1.72 0.52 9.43
C GLY A 123 -1.94 0.24 10.92
N VAL A 124 -1.05 -0.59 11.48
CA VAL A 124 -1.16 -1.11 12.85
C VAL A 124 -0.78 -0.09 13.92
N PHE A 125 -0.01 0.94 13.57
CA PHE A 125 0.42 1.99 14.50
C PHE A 125 -0.65 3.08 14.64
N LEU A 126 -1.55 2.89 15.60
CA LEU A 126 -2.61 3.85 15.89
C LEU A 126 -2.05 5.14 16.49
N ASN A 127 -2.72 6.27 16.23
CA ASN A 127 -2.33 7.61 16.68
C ASN A 127 -0.92 8.03 16.22
N CYS A 128 -0.47 7.53 15.06
CA CYS A 128 0.83 7.85 14.51
C CYS A 128 0.71 8.64 13.19
N PRO A 129 0.40 9.95 13.23
CA PRO A 129 0.08 10.71 12.03
C PRO A 129 1.24 10.81 11.03
N ALA A 130 2.49 10.81 11.49
CA ALA A 130 3.65 10.78 10.59
C ALA A 130 3.74 9.47 9.80
N TYR A 131 3.47 8.34 10.48
CA TYR A 131 3.41 7.04 9.84
C TYR A 131 2.25 6.97 8.84
N ASP A 132 1.06 7.40 9.25
CA ASP A 132 -0.12 7.38 8.38
C ASP A 132 0.10 8.21 7.10
N ILE A 133 0.66 9.42 7.24
CA ILE A 133 0.96 10.27 6.08
C ILE A 133 1.97 9.57 5.16
N MET A 134 3.06 9.00 5.68
CA MET A 134 4.08 8.36 4.84
C MET A 134 3.61 7.08 4.17
N GLN A 135 2.76 6.30 4.84
CA GLN A 135 2.15 5.12 4.22
C GLN A 135 1.18 5.54 3.10
N CYS A 136 0.38 6.58 3.32
CA CYS A 136 -0.48 7.13 2.27
C CYS A 136 0.34 7.69 1.10
N VAL A 137 1.46 8.36 1.36
CA VAL A 137 2.39 8.84 0.33
C VAL A 137 2.92 7.67 -0.48
N LEU A 138 3.45 6.63 0.18
CA LEU A 138 3.97 5.45 -0.51
C LEU A 138 2.90 4.79 -1.40
N ALA A 139 1.70 4.56 -0.84
CA ALA A 139 0.59 4.01 -1.58
C ALA A 139 0.22 4.90 -2.78
N SER A 140 0.19 6.22 -2.60
CA SER A 140 -0.14 7.16 -3.69
C SER A 140 0.90 7.11 -4.81
N PHE A 141 2.19 7.06 -4.47
CA PHE A 141 3.27 6.94 -5.45
C PHE A 141 3.19 5.63 -6.24
N ILE A 142 2.87 4.51 -5.59
CA ILE A 142 2.71 3.23 -6.29
C ILE A 142 1.45 3.22 -7.18
N LYS A 143 0.30 3.66 -6.63
CA LYS A 143 -1.01 3.54 -7.30
C LYS A 143 -1.23 4.57 -8.42
N HIS A 144 -0.56 5.72 -8.35
CA HIS A 144 -0.78 6.85 -9.26
C HIS A 144 0.49 7.27 -10.02
N ALA A 145 1.49 6.38 -10.05
CA ALA A 145 2.65 6.53 -10.92
C ALA A 145 2.24 6.52 -12.40
N SER A 146 2.81 7.44 -13.17
CA SER A 146 2.67 7.44 -14.62
C SER A 146 3.30 6.16 -15.23
N PRO A 147 2.80 5.64 -16.36
CA PRO A 147 3.39 4.46 -16.98
C PRO A 147 4.89 4.63 -17.34
N SER A 148 5.33 5.87 -17.59
CA SER A 148 6.70 6.21 -17.98
C SER A 148 7.73 6.06 -16.87
N VAL A 149 7.33 6.10 -15.59
CA VAL A 149 8.28 5.91 -14.47
C VAL A 149 8.54 4.44 -14.17
N TRP A 150 7.71 3.54 -14.70
CA TRP A 150 7.89 2.12 -14.49
C TRP A 150 8.87 1.50 -15.48
N SER A 151 9.84 0.76 -14.97
CA SER A 151 10.77 -0.05 -15.76
C SER A 151 10.05 -1.00 -16.71
N THR A 152 10.61 -1.19 -17.90
CA THR A 152 10.13 -2.15 -18.91
C THR A 152 10.74 -3.54 -18.77
N ALA A 153 11.59 -3.76 -17.76
CA ALA A 153 12.15 -5.07 -17.47
C ALA A 153 11.04 -6.11 -17.25
N THR A 154 11.27 -7.35 -17.71
CA THR A 154 10.28 -8.43 -17.67
C THR A 154 9.84 -8.77 -16.25
N ASP A 155 10.76 -8.68 -15.28
CA ASP A 155 10.48 -8.91 -13.86
C ASP A 155 9.67 -7.78 -13.19
N CYS A 156 9.38 -6.69 -13.91
CA CYS A 156 8.51 -5.59 -13.47
C CYS A 156 7.05 -5.74 -13.94
N ALA A 157 6.70 -6.78 -14.70
CA ALA A 157 5.33 -7.03 -15.14
C ALA A 157 4.37 -7.25 -13.95
N TYR A 158 4.75 -8.09 -12.99
CA TYR A 158 3.91 -8.37 -11.82
C TYR A 158 3.77 -7.17 -10.86
N PRO A 159 4.84 -6.44 -10.48
CA PRO A 159 4.70 -5.22 -9.67
C PRO A 159 3.79 -4.15 -10.29
N LYS A 160 3.80 -4.00 -11.62
CA LYS A 160 2.86 -3.12 -12.34
C LYS A 160 1.41 -3.59 -12.19
N ALA A 161 1.16 -4.89 -12.40
CA ALA A 161 -0.17 -5.47 -12.23
C ALA A 161 -0.65 -5.33 -10.77
N TYR A 162 0.21 -5.61 -9.79
CA TYR A 162 -0.07 -5.38 -8.37
C TYR A 162 -0.45 -3.92 -8.10
N ALA A 163 0.34 -2.97 -8.60
CA ALA A 163 0.06 -1.54 -8.44
C ALA A 163 -1.28 -1.12 -9.08
N ALA A 164 -1.72 -1.77 -10.16
CA ALA A 164 -3.04 -1.52 -10.74
C ALA A 164 -4.17 -2.12 -9.87
N ASP A 165 -4.05 -3.38 -9.49
CA ASP A 165 -5.19 -4.17 -9.03
C ASP A 165 -5.31 -4.26 -7.50
N CYS A 166 -4.20 -4.10 -6.78
CA CYS A 166 -4.11 -4.37 -5.35
C CYS A 166 -4.01 -3.11 -4.47
N PRO A 167 -4.47 -3.19 -3.21
CA PRO A 167 -4.14 -2.20 -2.19
C PRO A 167 -2.65 -2.29 -1.81
N VAL A 168 -2.03 -1.15 -1.53
CA VAL A 168 -0.66 -1.08 -0.98
C VAL A 168 -0.77 -0.94 0.53
N CYS A 169 -0.13 -1.86 1.26
CA CYS A 169 -0.31 -1.99 2.69
C CYS A 169 1.00 -2.26 3.43
N PRO A 170 1.12 -1.76 4.67
CA PRO A 170 2.20 -2.17 5.55
C PRO A 170 2.24 -3.70 5.72
N SER A 171 3.43 -4.28 5.74
CA SER A 171 3.61 -5.73 5.91
C SER A 171 2.98 -6.26 7.19
N ASP A 172 3.03 -5.47 8.27
CA ASP A 172 2.45 -5.83 9.57
C ASP A 172 0.93 -6.05 9.50
N CYS A 173 0.25 -5.48 8.51
CA CYS A 173 -1.18 -5.68 8.32
C CYS A 173 -1.55 -7.09 7.87
N TYR A 174 -0.58 -7.91 7.47
CA TYR A 174 -0.78 -9.31 7.12
C TYR A 174 -0.45 -10.27 8.28
N SER A 175 -0.09 -9.75 9.45
CA SER A 175 0.14 -10.55 10.65
C SER A 175 -1.15 -11.26 11.09
N PRO A 176 -1.08 -12.55 11.49
CA PRO A 176 -2.24 -13.26 12.04
C PRO A 176 -2.84 -12.63 13.30
N GLN A 177 -2.09 -11.77 13.99
CA GLN A 177 -2.54 -11.07 15.18
C GLN A 177 -3.36 -9.81 14.88
N ILE A 178 -3.38 -9.33 13.63
CA ILE A 178 -4.11 -8.13 13.23
C ILE A 178 -5.49 -8.54 12.69
N PRO A 179 -6.60 -8.08 13.31
CA PRO A 179 -7.93 -8.42 12.82
C PRO A 179 -8.19 -7.91 11.40
N PHE A 180 -8.97 -8.68 10.65
CA PHE A 180 -9.45 -8.26 9.33
C PHE A 180 -10.17 -6.90 9.42
N GLY A 181 -9.82 -5.99 8.51
CA GLY A 181 -10.37 -4.63 8.47
C GLY A 181 -9.61 -3.60 9.32
N SER A 182 -8.71 -4.01 10.23
CA SER A 182 -7.94 -3.07 11.05
C SER A 182 -7.01 -2.16 10.24
N CYS A 183 -6.52 -2.64 9.09
CA CYS A 183 -5.73 -1.84 8.15
C CYS A 183 -6.52 -1.36 6.93
N ASN A 184 -7.83 -1.08 7.08
CA ASN A 184 -8.78 -0.40 6.17
C ASN A 184 -8.92 -0.88 4.70
N ALA A 185 -7.97 -1.64 4.13
CA ALA A 185 -7.98 -2.14 2.76
C ALA A 185 -7.12 -3.40 2.54
N CYS A 186 -6.24 -3.80 3.46
CA CYS A 186 -5.19 -4.80 3.16
C CYS A 186 -5.67 -6.23 2.84
N TYR A 187 -6.93 -6.53 3.16
CA TYR A 187 -7.57 -7.80 2.83
C TYR A 187 -8.68 -7.66 1.79
N THR A 188 -8.83 -6.49 1.17
CA THR A 188 -9.72 -6.38 0.01
C THR A 188 -9.05 -7.07 -1.16
N GLN A 189 -9.66 -8.16 -1.64
CA GLN A 189 -9.33 -8.82 -2.89
C GLN A 189 -9.32 -7.81 -4.06
N PRO A 190 -8.65 -8.10 -5.20
CA PRO A 190 -8.66 -7.23 -6.36
C PRO A 190 -10.09 -6.78 -6.66
N ARG A 191 -10.30 -5.48 -6.93
CA ARG A 191 -11.61 -5.04 -7.41
C ARG A 191 -11.85 -5.72 -8.75
N THR A 192 -12.77 -6.67 -8.79
CA THR A 192 -13.34 -7.15 -10.05
C THR A 192 -14.00 -5.94 -10.71
N VAL A 193 -13.39 -5.44 -11.78
CA VAL A 193 -14.08 -4.58 -12.74
C VAL A 193 -14.97 -5.44 -13.63
#